data_AF-A0A447PUT4-F1
#
_entry.id   AF-A0A447PUT4-F1
#
_cell.length_a   1.000
_cell.length_b   1.000
_cell.length_c   1.000
_cell.angle_alpha   90.00
_cell.angle_beta   90.00
_cell.angle_gamma   90.00
#
_symmetry.space_group_name_H-M   'P 1'
#
loop_
_entity.id
_entity.type
_entity.pdbx_description
1 polymer ?
#
loop_
_entity_poly.entity_id
_entity_poly.type
_entity_poly.pdbx_seq_one_letter_code
_entity_poly.pdbx_strand_id
1 'polypeptide(L)'
;MTQPLKLRGFQPWDTFCDAIHTMMSNTLLPADGKGVLVALRPVPGIRVEQALTLCRPSRTGDIMTIGGNRLVLFLSFCRVNDLDTALNHIFPLPTGDIFSNRMVWFEDKQISAELVQMRLLSPELWGTPLPLAKRADPVINAEHDGRIWRRIPEPLRLLDDTAERAS
;
A
#
# COMPACT_ATOMS: atom_id res chain seq x y z
N MET A 1 -25.67 10.75 0.79
CA MET A 1 -25.03 10.02 1.91
C MET A 1 -23.53 10.17 1.77
N THR A 2 -22.91 10.98 2.61
CA THR A 2 -21.49 11.35 2.57
C THR A 2 -20.70 10.35 3.39
N GLN A 3 -20.19 9.31 2.74
CA GLN A 3 -19.37 8.31 3.42
C GLN A 3 -17.89 8.57 3.11
N PRO A 4 -17.02 8.59 4.14
CA PRO A 4 -15.57 8.57 3.92
C PRO A 4 -15.21 7.33 3.11
N LEU A 5 -14.06 7.37 2.42
CA LEU A 5 -13.59 6.28 1.56
C LEU A 5 -13.65 4.95 2.32
N LYS A 6 -14.57 4.07 1.93
CA LYS A 6 -14.77 2.75 2.57
C LYS A 6 -13.88 1.66 2.00
N LEU A 7 -13.12 1.99 0.97
CA LEU A 7 -12.22 1.08 0.30
C LEU A 7 -10.93 0.89 1.12
N ARG A 8 -10.29 -0.25 0.93
CA ARG A 8 -9.01 -0.58 1.57
C ARG A 8 -8.19 -1.45 0.63
N GLY A 9 -6.88 -1.24 0.62
CA GLY A 9 -5.97 -2.12 -0.10
C GLY A 9 -5.93 -1.86 -1.60
N PHE A 10 -5.54 -2.88 -2.36
CA PHE A 10 -5.46 -2.79 -3.81
C PHE A 10 -6.84 -2.51 -4.44
N GLN A 11 -6.88 -1.54 -5.34
CA GLN A 11 -8.03 -1.22 -6.17
C GLN A 11 -7.61 -1.18 -7.66
N PRO A 12 -8.47 -1.62 -8.58
CA PRO A 12 -8.30 -1.39 -10.00
C PRO A 12 -8.06 0.09 -10.32
N TRP A 13 -7.32 0.38 -11.40
CA TRP A 13 -6.85 1.74 -11.72
C TRP A 13 -8.00 2.76 -11.85
N ASP A 14 -9.06 2.38 -12.55
CA ASP A 14 -10.29 3.15 -12.72
C ASP A 14 -10.99 3.42 -11.38
N THR A 15 -11.19 2.36 -10.59
CA THR A 15 -11.84 2.43 -9.28
C THR A 15 -11.04 3.32 -8.33
N PHE A 16 -9.71 3.22 -8.36
CA PHE A 16 -8.82 4.07 -7.58
C PHE A 16 -8.98 5.54 -7.98
N CYS A 17 -8.93 5.86 -9.28
CA CYS A 17 -9.06 7.22 -9.79
C CYS A 17 -10.44 7.83 -9.47
N ASP A 18 -11.51 7.05 -9.56
CA ASP A 18 -12.87 7.51 -9.28
C ASP A 18 -13.11 7.73 -7.78
N ALA A 19 -12.54 6.87 -6.94
CA ALA A 19 -12.71 6.99 -5.50
C ALA A 19 -11.99 8.23 -4.95
N ILE A 20 -10.78 8.53 -5.45
CA ILE A 20 -10.06 9.76 -5.07
C ILE A 20 -10.77 10.99 -5.66
N HIS A 21 -11.22 10.95 -6.92
CA HIS A 21 -11.97 12.07 -7.52
C HIS A 21 -13.23 12.40 -6.70
N THR A 22 -14.00 11.37 -6.32
CA THR A 22 -15.18 11.53 -5.46
C THR A 22 -14.81 12.20 -4.13
N MET A 23 -13.69 11.78 -3.53
CA MET A 23 -13.21 12.36 -2.28
C MET A 23 -12.75 13.82 -2.43
N MET A 24 -12.04 14.16 -3.51
CA MET A 24 -11.61 15.53 -3.80
C MET A 24 -12.81 16.46 -4.05
N SER A 25 -13.85 15.96 -4.72
CA SER A 25 -15.08 16.71 -5.00
C SER A 25 -15.97 16.97 -3.76
N ASN A 26 -15.68 16.32 -2.64
CA ASN A 26 -16.47 16.47 -1.42
C ASN A 26 -16.12 17.79 -0.69
N THR A 27 -17.05 18.74 -0.73
CA THR A 27 -16.93 20.07 -0.11
C THR A 27 -17.15 20.11 1.40
N LEU A 28 -17.60 19.00 2.00
CA LEU A 28 -17.83 18.90 3.45
C LEU A 28 -16.56 18.52 4.22
N LEU A 29 -15.51 18.08 3.52
CA LEU A 29 -14.22 17.79 4.13
C LEU A 29 -13.37 19.06 4.19
N PRO A 30 -12.51 19.22 5.22
CA PRO A 30 -11.57 20.33 5.30
C PRO A 30 -10.72 20.43 4.03
N ALA A 31 -10.50 21.66 3.55
CA ALA A 31 -9.60 21.92 2.43
C ALA A 31 -8.18 21.43 2.77
N ASP A 32 -7.53 20.77 1.82
CA ASP A 32 -6.14 20.25 1.92
C ASP A 32 -5.90 19.28 3.11
N GLY A 33 -6.97 18.77 3.71
CA GLY A 33 -6.93 17.79 4.80
C GLY A 33 -7.46 16.41 4.41
N LYS A 34 -7.73 16.20 3.12
CA LYS A 34 -8.35 14.97 2.62
C LYS A 34 -7.37 13.80 2.64
N GLY A 35 -6.10 14.02 2.33
CA GLY A 35 -5.08 12.98 2.41
C GLY A 35 -3.85 13.28 1.55
N VAL A 36 -2.99 12.28 1.43
CA VAL A 36 -1.77 12.36 0.63
C VAL A 36 -1.82 11.31 -0.47
N LEU A 37 -1.57 11.73 -1.71
CA LEU A 37 -1.29 10.86 -2.84
C LEU A 37 0.21 10.70 -2.98
N VAL A 38 0.69 9.46 -3.12
CA VAL A 38 2.11 9.16 -3.31
C VAL A 38 2.29 8.15 -4.42
N ALA A 39 3.19 8.43 -5.37
CA ALA A 39 3.60 7.51 -6.42
C ALA A 39 5.04 7.05 -6.16
N LEU A 40 5.20 5.77 -5.87
CA LEU A 40 6.46 5.12 -5.57
C LEU A 40 6.96 4.34 -6.79
N ARG A 41 8.21 4.57 -7.18
CA ARG A 41 8.90 3.79 -8.22
C ARG A 41 9.80 2.75 -7.55
N PRO A 42 9.60 1.45 -7.80
CA PRO A 42 10.47 0.40 -7.29
C PRO A 42 11.95 0.60 -7.69
N VAL A 43 12.87 0.02 -6.92
CA VAL A 43 14.28 -0.07 -7.32
C VAL A 43 14.45 -0.99 -8.54
N PRO A 44 15.47 -0.77 -9.39
CA PRO A 44 15.82 -1.72 -10.43
C PRO A 44 16.04 -3.12 -9.84
N GLY A 45 15.30 -4.12 -10.33
CA GLY A 45 15.35 -5.50 -9.83
C GLY A 45 14.12 -5.94 -9.03
N ILE A 46 13.31 -5.00 -8.54
CA ILE A 46 12.00 -5.30 -7.92
C ILE A 46 10.89 -4.90 -8.88
N ARG A 47 10.01 -5.84 -9.21
CA ARG A 47 8.82 -5.53 -10.02
C ARG A 47 7.75 -4.83 -9.17
N VAL A 48 6.95 -3.96 -9.78
CA VAL A 48 5.92 -3.20 -9.07
C VAL A 48 4.88 -4.11 -8.41
N GLU A 49 4.59 -5.25 -9.03
CA GLU A 49 3.65 -6.23 -8.51
C GLU A 49 4.22 -6.99 -7.30
N GLN A 50 5.55 -7.13 -7.21
CA GLN A 50 6.20 -7.67 -6.01
C GLN A 50 6.16 -6.65 -4.87
N ALA A 51 6.46 -5.37 -5.17
CA ALA A 51 6.34 -4.29 -4.19
C ALA A 51 4.91 -4.19 -3.63
N LEU A 52 3.90 -4.46 -4.46
CA LEU A 52 2.50 -4.52 -4.04
C LEU A 52 2.23 -5.62 -3.00
N THR A 53 2.89 -6.78 -3.08
CA THR A 53 2.68 -7.86 -2.09
C THR A 53 3.20 -7.51 -0.69
N LEU A 54 4.16 -6.58 -0.61
CA LEU A 54 4.67 -6.03 0.64
C LEU A 54 3.80 -4.92 1.22
N CYS A 55 2.89 -4.34 0.43
CA CYS A 55 2.07 -3.21 0.84
C CYS A 55 0.84 -3.68 1.63
N ARG A 56 0.84 -3.48 2.95
CA ARG A 56 -0.24 -3.95 3.85
C ARG A 56 -0.86 -2.79 4.65
N PRO A 57 -1.76 -2.00 4.04
CA PRO A 57 -2.48 -0.97 4.78
C PRO A 57 -3.44 -1.62 5.79
N SER A 58 -3.30 -1.22 7.06
CA SER A 58 -4.17 -1.69 8.13
C SER A 58 -5.50 -0.92 8.18
N ARG A 59 -5.50 0.34 7.73
CA ARG A 59 -6.61 1.30 7.90
C ARG A 59 -7.54 1.37 6.69
N THR A 60 -8.83 1.48 6.96
CA THR A 60 -9.86 1.78 5.94
C THR A 60 -9.68 3.21 5.44
N GLY A 61 -9.71 3.42 4.12
CA GLY A 61 -9.42 4.70 3.49
C GLY A 61 -8.02 4.76 2.86
N ASP A 62 -7.15 3.78 3.16
CA ASP A 62 -5.85 3.65 2.51
C ASP A 62 -5.98 2.66 1.35
N ILE A 63 -5.89 3.20 0.14
CA ILE A 63 -6.01 2.44 -1.10
C ILE A 63 -4.72 2.56 -1.91
N MET A 64 -4.48 1.57 -2.76
CA MET A 64 -3.34 1.58 -3.67
C MET A 64 -3.72 1.02 -5.03
N THR A 65 -2.99 1.41 -6.05
CA THR A 65 -3.06 0.83 -7.39
C THR A 65 -1.67 0.73 -8.00
N ILE A 66 -1.54 0.03 -9.11
CA ILE A 66 -0.29 -0.09 -9.84
C ILE A 66 -0.51 0.28 -11.31
N GLY A 67 0.38 1.09 -11.85
CA GLY A 67 0.32 1.51 -13.25
C GLY A 67 1.56 2.27 -13.68
N GLY A 68 1.95 2.11 -14.95
CA GLY A 68 3.14 2.77 -15.51
C GLY A 68 4.42 2.45 -14.75
N ASN A 69 4.54 1.20 -14.26
CA ASN A 69 5.65 0.73 -13.41
C ASN A 69 5.85 1.56 -12.11
N ARG A 70 4.74 2.07 -11.55
CA ARG A 70 4.71 2.77 -10.27
C ARG A 70 3.61 2.18 -9.39
N LEU A 71 3.87 2.14 -8.09
CA LEU A 71 2.89 1.82 -7.07
C LEU A 71 2.36 3.14 -6.52
N VAL A 72 1.07 3.39 -6.70
CA VAL A 72 0.43 4.64 -6.29
C VAL A 72 -0.43 4.35 -5.06
N LEU A 73 -0.21 5.06 -3.96
CA LEU A 73 -1.04 4.98 -2.76
C LEU A 73 -1.76 6.30 -2.52
N PHE A 74 -2.95 6.20 -1.97
CA PHE A 74 -3.67 7.32 -1.40
C PHE A 74 -3.96 7.03 0.07
N LEU A 75 -3.47 7.89 0.95
CA LEU A 75 -3.59 7.77 2.40
C LEU A 75 -4.59 8.79 2.92
N SER A 76 -5.77 8.33 3.32
CA SER A 76 -6.87 9.21 3.75
C SER A 76 -6.53 9.88 5.08
N PHE A 77 -6.75 11.20 5.17
CA PHE A 77 -6.48 12.03 6.35
C PHE A 77 -5.04 11.94 6.86
N CYS A 78 -4.09 11.54 6.02
CA CYS A 78 -2.67 11.60 6.32
C CYS A 78 -2.15 13.02 6.10
N ARG A 79 -1.20 13.47 6.93
CA ARG A 79 -0.46 14.72 6.71
C ARG A 79 0.86 14.39 6.05
N VAL A 80 1.39 15.32 5.25
CA VAL A 80 2.69 15.15 4.58
C VAL A 80 3.84 14.87 5.56
N ASN A 81 3.81 15.47 6.76
CA ASN A 81 4.82 15.25 7.79
C ASN A 81 4.78 13.84 8.38
N ASP A 82 3.61 13.19 8.36
CA ASP A 82 3.39 11.85 8.90
C ASP A 82 3.51 10.77 7.82
N LEU A 83 3.82 11.15 6.57
CA LEU A 83 3.88 10.24 5.43
C LEU A 83 4.92 9.12 5.64
N ASP A 84 6.14 9.48 6.06
CA ASP A 84 7.20 8.49 6.28
C ASP A 84 6.82 7.51 7.41
N THR A 85 6.20 8.02 8.48
CA THR A 85 5.65 7.18 9.57
C THR A 85 4.56 6.24 9.07
N ALA A 86 3.63 6.75 8.26
CA ALA A 86 2.56 5.94 7.68
C ALA A 86 3.12 4.85 6.75
N LEU A 87 4.10 5.18 5.92
CA LEU A 87 4.75 4.21 5.03
C LEU A 87 5.49 3.12 5.82
N ASN A 88 6.16 3.46 6.92
CA ASN A 88 6.81 2.48 7.79
C ASN A 88 5.82 1.49 8.44
N HIS A 89 4.57 1.92 8.67
CA HIS A 89 3.52 1.03 9.17
C HIS A 89 2.91 0.16 8.06
N ILE A 90 2.92 0.63 6.81
CA ILE A 90 2.35 -0.08 5.65
C ILE A 90 3.31 -1.14 5.10
N PHE A 91 4.61 -0.84 5.08
CA PHE A 91 5.64 -1.70 4.52
C PHE A 91 6.47 -2.38 5.61
N PRO A 92 6.71 -3.71 5.51
CA PRO A 92 7.52 -4.46 6.47
C PRO A 92 9.02 -4.22 6.36
N LEU A 93 9.46 -3.52 5.31
CA LEU A 93 10.86 -3.16 5.07
C LEU A 93 10.96 -1.64 4.92
N PRO A 94 12.14 -1.06 5.18
CA PRO A 94 12.39 0.35 4.90
C PRO A 94 12.04 0.69 3.46
N THR A 95 11.28 1.77 3.26
CA THR A 95 10.84 2.17 1.91
C THR A 95 11.99 2.47 0.96
N GLY A 96 13.14 2.93 1.48
CA GLY A 96 14.34 3.18 0.69
C GLY A 96 14.98 1.93 0.09
N ASP A 97 14.73 0.74 0.65
CA ASP A 97 15.25 -0.52 0.11
C ASP A 97 14.36 -1.05 -1.02
N ILE A 98 13.07 -0.67 -1.02
CA ILE A 98 12.07 -1.15 -1.99
C ILE A 98 11.92 -0.15 -3.15
N PHE A 99 12.00 1.15 -2.86
CA PHE A 99 11.66 2.23 -3.79
C PHE A 99 12.83 3.18 -4.02
N SER A 100 13.12 3.45 -5.29
CA SER A 100 14.18 4.36 -5.70
C SER A 100 13.73 5.81 -5.76
N ASN A 101 12.46 6.06 -6.05
CA ASN A 101 11.92 7.40 -6.22
C ASN A 101 10.48 7.48 -5.69
N ARG A 102 10.12 8.63 -5.13
CA ARG A 102 8.77 8.94 -4.66
C ARG A 102 8.33 10.32 -5.14
N MET A 103 7.08 10.42 -5.60
CA MET A 103 6.41 11.69 -5.91
C MET A 103 5.23 11.83 -4.95
N VAL A 104 5.04 13.00 -4.38
CA VAL A 104 4.06 13.24 -3.30
C VAL A 104 3.22 14.45 -3.66
N TRP A 105 1.90 14.31 -3.54
CA TRP A 105 0.92 15.39 -3.71
C TRP A 105 -0.01 15.38 -2.49
N PHE A 106 -0.16 16.53 -1.85
CA PHE A 106 -0.95 16.66 -0.62
C PHE A 106 -2.00 17.78 -0.69
N GLU A 107 -1.85 18.73 -1.61
CA GLU A 107 -2.87 19.76 -1.85
C GLU A 107 -3.98 19.20 -2.74
N ASP A 108 -5.23 19.57 -2.47
CA ASP A 108 -6.39 19.07 -3.21
C ASP A 108 -6.27 19.38 -4.72
N LYS A 109 -5.73 20.57 -5.06
CA LYS A 109 -5.51 21.00 -6.44
C LYS A 109 -4.46 20.15 -7.15
N GLN A 110 -3.37 19.82 -6.46
CA GLN A 110 -2.29 19.00 -7.00
C GLN A 110 -2.75 17.57 -7.23
N ILE A 111 -3.46 16.99 -6.25
CA ILE A 111 -4.05 15.66 -6.36
C ILE A 111 -5.04 15.61 -7.53
N SER A 112 -5.93 16.61 -7.65
CA SER A 112 -6.90 16.67 -8.76
C SER A 112 -6.23 16.80 -10.12
N ALA A 113 -5.16 17.60 -10.23
CA ALA A 113 -4.39 17.73 -11.47
C ALA A 113 -3.67 16.43 -11.84
N GLU A 114 -3.08 15.75 -10.86
CA GLU A 114 -2.42 14.46 -11.07
C GLU A 114 -3.43 13.38 -11.49
N LEU A 115 -4.63 13.35 -10.92
CA LEU A 115 -5.69 12.42 -11.35
C LEU A 115 -6.04 12.57 -12.83
N VAL A 116 -6.01 13.78 -13.38
CA VAL A 116 -6.20 14.00 -14.82
C VAL A 116 -5.09 13.33 -15.61
N GLN A 117 -3.83 13.46 -15.18
CA GLN A 117 -2.69 12.80 -15.83
C GLN A 117 -2.76 11.27 -15.71
N MET A 118 -3.14 10.76 -14.54
CA MET A 118 -3.31 9.32 -14.30
C MET A 118 -4.39 8.71 -15.19
N ARG A 119 -5.47 9.44 -15.48
CA ARG A 119 -6.54 8.99 -16.37
C ARG A 119 -6.12 8.92 -17.85
N LEU A 120 -5.08 9.64 -18.25
CA LEU A 120 -4.52 9.59 -19.61
C LEU A 120 -3.62 8.35 -19.84
N LEU A 121 -3.28 7.62 -18.77
CA LEU A 121 -2.46 6.42 -18.88
C LEU A 121 -3.19 5.32 -19.64
N SER A 122 -2.56 4.79 -20.69
CA SER A 122 -3.11 3.71 -21.50
C SER A 122 -3.47 2.47 -20.64
N PRO A 123 -4.62 1.81 -20.90
CA PRO A 123 -5.05 0.63 -20.15
C PRO A 123 -4.05 -0.53 -20.14
N GLU A 124 -3.22 -0.64 -21.18
CA GLU A 124 -2.15 -1.64 -21.27
C GLU A 124 -1.07 -1.50 -20.19
N LEU A 125 -0.92 -0.30 -19.64
CA LEU A 125 0.05 0.02 -18.58
C LEU A 125 -0.55 -0.15 -17.19
N TRP A 126 -1.82 -0.54 -17.07
CA TRP A 126 -2.45 -0.85 -15.80
C TRP A 126 -1.89 -2.17 -15.28
N GLY A 127 -1.35 -2.14 -14.08
CA GLY A 127 -0.82 -3.34 -13.47
C GLY A 127 -1.94 -4.18 -12.88
N THR A 128 -1.82 -5.50 -13.01
CA THR A 128 -2.63 -6.44 -12.23
C THR A 128 -1.78 -7.01 -11.10
N PRO A 129 -2.38 -7.19 -9.89
CA PRO A 129 -1.65 -7.80 -8.80
C PRO A 129 -1.22 -9.21 -9.22
N LEU A 130 -0.03 -9.64 -8.78
CA LEU A 130 0.34 -11.04 -8.94
C LEU A 130 -0.77 -11.91 -8.33
N PRO A 131 -1.14 -13.03 -8.96
CA PRO A 131 -2.07 -13.98 -8.37
C PRO A 131 -1.46 -14.43 -7.04
N LEU A 132 -1.92 -13.85 -5.94
CA LEU A 132 -1.59 -14.31 -4.62
C LEU A 132 -2.22 -15.70 -4.53
N ALA A 133 -1.40 -16.75 -4.63
CA ALA A 133 -1.76 -18.01 -4.01
C ALA A 133 -2.19 -17.65 -2.59
N LYS A 134 -3.40 -18.04 -2.18
CA LYS A 134 -3.87 -17.93 -0.80
C LYS A 134 -2.95 -18.76 0.10
N ARG A 135 -1.71 -18.34 0.29
CA ARG A 135 -0.89 -18.76 1.42
C ARG A 135 -1.45 -17.97 2.60
N ALA A 136 -2.06 -18.72 3.50
CA ALA A 136 -2.45 -18.22 4.82
C ALA A 136 -1.23 -17.77 5.62
N ASP A 137 -0.04 -18.21 5.22
CA ASP A 137 1.22 -17.87 5.87
C ASP A 137 1.73 -16.50 5.37
N PRO A 138 2.19 -15.64 6.28
CA PRO A 138 2.76 -14.37 5.89
C PRO A 138 4.04 -14.61 5.08
N VAL A 139 4.17 -13.93 3.93
CA VAL A 139 5.35 -14.02 3.02
C VAL A 139 6.67 -13.71 3.77
N ILE A 140 6.56 -13.02 4.90
CA ILE A 140 7.63 -12.72 5.85
C ILE A 140 7.07 -13.09 7.24
N ASN A 141 7.79 -13.90 8.03
CA ASN A 141 7.45 -14.18 9.44
C ASN A 141 7.67 -12.94 10.31
N ALA A 142 6.91 -11.88 10.05
CA ALA A 142 6.97 -10.61 10.76
C ALA A 142 5.58 -10.02 10.93
N GLU A 143 5.31 -9.52 12.14
CA GLU A 143 4.10 -8.79 12.48
C GLU A 143 4.44 -7.39 12.98
N HIS A 144 3.56 -6.41 12.70
CA HIS A 144 3.71 -5.05 13.18
C HIS A 144 3.01 -4.92 14.55
N ASP A 145 3.77 -4.74 15.63
CA ASP A 145 3.25 -4.69 17.01
C ASP A 145 2.54 -3.35 17.37
N GLY A 146 2.41 -2.45 16.39
CA GLY A 146 1.91 -1.10 16.57
C GLY A 146 3.01 -0.04 16.70
N ARG A 147 4.26 -0.44 16.90
CA ARG A 147 5.44 0.44 16.90
C ARG A 147 6.51 -0.01 15.92
N ILE A 148 6.79 -1.32 15.83
CA ILE A 148 7.89 -1.87 15.02
C ILE A 148 7.48 -3.22 14.41
N TRP A 149 7.99 -3.51 13.21
CA TRP A 149 7.96 -4.86 12.61
C TRP A 149 8.89 -5.81 13.35
N ARG A 150 8.33 -6.86 13.96
CA ARG A 150 9.11 -7.89 14.68
C ARG A 150 8.99 -9.23 13.99
N ARG A 151 10.11 -9.92 13.82
CA ARG A 151 10.10 -11.31 13.36
C ARG A 151 9.64 -12.23 14.49
N ILE A 152 8.75 -13.17 14.18
CA ILE A 152 8.31 -14.19 15.13
C ILE A 152 9.23 -15.41 14.93
N PRO A 153 10.02 -15.81 15.95
CA PRO A 153 10.85 -17.00 15.84
C PRO A 153 9.95 -18.24 15.83
N GLU A 154 10.12 -19.10 14.83
CA GLU A 154 9.50 -20.42 14.83
C GLU A 154 10.39 -21.38 15.64
N PRO A 155 9.84 -22.05 16.67
CA PRO A 155 10.61 -23.02 17.44
C PRO A 155 10.92 -24.25 16.59
N LEU A 156 12.20 -24.43 16.26
CA LEU A 156 12.69 -25.64 15.59
C LEU A 156 12.96 -26.72 16.66
N ARG A 157 12.19 -27.81 16.65
CA ARG A 157 12.49 -29.00 17.46
C ARG A 157 13.39 -29.93 16.65
N LEU A 158 14.43 -30.47 17.29
CA LEU A 158 15.42 -31.36 16.66
C LEU A 158 14.90 -32.81 16.47
N LEU A 159 13.80 -33.17 17.13
CA LEU A 159 13.19 -34.51 17.12
C LEU A 159 11.66 -34.39 17.15
N ASP A 160 10.98 -35.19 16.34
CA ASP A 160 9.52 -35.41 16.43
C ASP A 160 9.22 -36.33 17.62
N ASP A 161 8.20 -36.00 18.43
CA ASP A 161 7.77 -36.76 19.63
C ASP A 161 7.43 -38.25 19.35
N THR A 162 7.40 -38.68 18.08
CA THR A 162 7.18 -40.07 17.67
C THR A 162 8.37 -41.00 17.96
N ALA A 163 9.58 -40.48 18.19
CA ALA A 163 10.76 -41.30 18.47
C ALA A 163 10.94 -41.67 19.96
N GLU A 164 10.27 -40.98 20.90
CA GLU A 164 10.53 -41.12 22.34
C GLU A 164 9.64 -42.18 23.04
N ARG A 165 8.85 -42.96 22.29
CA ARG A 165 8.03 -44.07 22.81
C ARG A 165 8.53 -45.47 22.45
N ALA A 166 9.76 -45.59 21.93
CA ALA A 166 10.39 -46.88 21.67
C ALA A 166 11.63 -47.06 22.56
N SER A 167 11.42 -47.28 23.86
CA SER A 167 12.37 -47.95 24.77
C SER A 167 11.63 -48.46 26.00
#